data_AF-A0A0B0F350-F1
#
_entry.id   AF-A0A0B0F350-F1
#
_cell.length_a   1.000
_cell.length_b   1.000
_cell.length_c   1.000
_cell.angle_alpha   90.00
_cell.angle_beta   90.00
_cell.angle_gamma   90.00
#
_symmetry.space_group_name_H-M   'P 1'
#
loop_
_entity.id
_entity.type
_entity.pdbx_description
1 polymer ?
#
loop_
_entity_poly.entity_id
_entity_poly.type
_entity_poly.pdbx_seq_one_letter_code
_entity_poly.pdbx_strand_id
1 'polypeptide(L)' 'MSAISDYLKMTEDSYESLDLEWHEDTGNSGEMPYECYANIPEDADPDLLEEMGWKPGQKITAPPWAFDEPDYDDQ' A
#
# COMPACT_ATOMS: atom_id res chain seq x y z
N MET A 1 -11.67 -7.56 2.04
CA MET A 1 -10.26 -7.80 1.67
C MET A 1 -9.88 -6.78 0.63
N SER A 2 -9.32 -5.68 1.10
CA SER A 2 -8.62 -4.72 0.25
C SER A 2 -7.49 -5.45 -0.50
N ALA A 3 -7.43 -5.28 -1.82
CA ALA A 3 -6.38 -5.89 -2.64
C ALA A 3 -4.97 -5.48 -2.16
N ILE A 4 -4.85 -4.28 -1.59
CA ILE A 4 -3.57 -3.76 -1.08
C ILE A 4 -3.11 -4.50 0.18
N SER A 5 -4.01 -4.90 1.08
CA SER A 5 -3.65 -5.71 2.25
C SER A 5 -3.12 -7.09 1.85
N ASP A 6 -3.74 -7.72 0.84
CA ASP A 6 -3.24 -8.98 0.26
C ASP A 6 -1.88 -8.82 -0.43
N TYR A 7 -1.70 -7.73 -1.20
CA TYR A 7 -0.42 -7.41 -1.84
C TYR A 7 0.70 -7.24 -0.82
N LEU A 8 0.42 -6.54 0.27
CA LEU A 8 1.33 -6.35 1.39
C LEU A 8 1.48 -7.64 2.23
N LYS A 9 0.63 -8.65 2.03
CA LYS A 9 0.59 -9.90 2.82
C LYS A 9 0.31 -9.65 4.31
N MET A 10 -0.58 -8.71 4.60
CA MET A 10 -1.05 -8.42 5.96
C MET A 10 -2.57 -8.53 6.04
N THR A 11 -3.09 -8.63 7.26
CA THR A 11 -4.54 -8.59 7.50
C THR A 11 -5.09 -7.18 7.32
N GLU A 12 -6.37 -7.08 6.94
CA GLU A 12 -7.08 -5.78 6.82
C GLU A 12 -7.01 -4.98 8.12
N ASP A 13 -7.22 -5.62 9.29
CA ASP A 13 -7.13 -4.94 10.59
C ASP A 13 -5.76 -4.30 10.82
N SER A 14 -4.67 -4.98 10.43
CA SER A 14 -3.31 -4.45 10.58
C SER A 14 -3.06 -3.30 9.61
N TYR A 15 -3.56 -3.42 8.39
CA TYR A 15 -3.48 -2.37 7.38
C TYR A 15 -4.26 -1.11 7.80
N GLU A 16 -5.50 -1.27 8.27
CA GLU A 16 -6.30 -0.17 8.80
C GLU A 16 -5.65 0.47 10.03
N SER A 17 -5.02 -0.32 10.90
CA SER A 17 -4.31 0.21 12.07
C SER A 17 -3.08 1.03 11.71
N LEU A 18 -2.47 0.81 10.53
CA LEU A 18 -1.36 1.62 10.05
C LEU A 18 -1.81 2.99 9.52
N ASP A 19 -3.08 3.16 9.15
CA ASP A 19 -3.62 4.41 8.58
C ASP A 19 -2.74 4.97 7.45
N LEU A 20 -2.32 4.10 6.51
CA LEU A 20 -1.39 4.47 5.43
C LEU A 20 -2.05 5.46 4.45
N GLU A 21 -1.54 6.68 4.43
CA GLU A 21 -1.89 7.67 3.42
C GLU A 21 -1.17 7.39 2.10
N TRP A 22 -1.91 6.81 1.14
CA TRP A 22 -1.43 6.60 -0.22
C TRP A 22 -1.63 7.85 -1.07
N HIS A 23 -0.57 8.24 -1.76
CA HIS A 23 -0.54 9.32 -2.72
C HIS A 23 -0.28 8.76 -4.12
N GLU A 24 -1.07 9.18 -5.09
CA GLU A 24 -0.86 8.83 -6.49
C GLU A 24 0.29 9.66 -7.06
N ASP A 25 1.33 9.02 -7.58
CA ASP A 25 2.37 9.70 -8.35
C ASP A 25 1.86 9.92 -9.78
N THR A 26 1.03 10.94 -9.92
CA THR A 26 0.65 11.49 -11.23
C THR A 26 1.76 12.43 -11.67
N GLY A 27 2.84 11.84 -12.22
CA GLY A 27 3.89 12.60 -12.88
C GLY A 27 3.28 13.66 -13.82
N ASN A 28 3.95 14.81 -13.94
CA ASN A 28 3.47 16.12 -14.45
C ASN A 28 2.66 16.16 -15.78
N SER A 29 2.41 15.04 -16.44
CA SER A 29 1.74 14.94 -17.73
C SER A 29 0.29 14.40 -17.69
N GLY A 30 -0.24 13.96 -16.54
CA GLY A 30 -1.64 13.49 -16.45
C GLY A 30 -1.94 12.21 -17.24
N GLU A 31 -0.90 11.52 -17.71
CA GLU A 31 -0.99 10.26 -18.45
C GLU A 31 -0.83 9.10 -17.48
N MET A 32 -1.89 8.80 -16.73
CA MET A 32 -2.05 7.65 -15.83
C MET A 32 -1.12 7.62 -14.59
N PRO A 33 -1.64 7.35 -13.38
CA PRO A 33 -0.79 7.08 -12.23
C PRO A 33 0.02 5.80 -12.52
N TYR A 34 1.33 5.94 -12.65
CA TYR A 34 2.21 4.79 -12.85
C TYR A 34 2.39 3.99 -11.55
N GLU A 35 2.28 4.67 -10.41
CA GLU A 35 2.57 4.12 -9.09
C GLU A 35 1.94 4.97 -7.99
N CYS A 36 1.51 4.30 -6.91
CA CYS A 36 1.09 4.91 -5.66
C CYS A 36 2.24 4.80 -4.66
N TYR A 37 2.38 5.78 -3.77
CA TYR A 37 3.34 5.72 -2.68
C TYR A 37 2.72 6.14 -1.36
N ALA A 38 3.17 5.51 -0.28
CA ALA A 38 2.80 5.87 1.08
C ALA A 38 4.05 5.94 1.95
N ASN A 39 3.97 6.66 3.06
CA ASN A 39 5.01 6.66 4.07
C ASN A 39 4.50 5.86 5.26
N ILE A 40 5.35 4.98 5.78
CA ILE A 40 5.05 4.24 7.01
C ILE A 40 4.99 5.24 8.17
N PRO A 41 3.93 5.25 8.99
CA PRO A 41 3.82 6.15 10.13
C PRO A 41 4.96 5.91 11.13
N GLU A 42 5.38 6.96 11.83
CA GLU A 42 6.35 6.82 12.93
C GLU A 42 5.76 6.11 14.15
N ASP A 43 4.44 6.24 14.36
CA ASP A 43 3.66 5.57 15.41
C ASP A 43 3.14 4.18 15.00
N ALA A 44 3.58 3.64 13.87
CA ALA A 44 3.20 2.30 13.43
C ALA A 44 3.68 1.23 14.43
N ASP A 45 2.89 0.16 14.57
CA ASP A 45 3.15 -0.90 15.54
C ASP A 45 4.50 -1.58 15.26
N PRO A 46 5.46 -1.56 16.22
CA PRO A 46 6.80 -2.08 16.01
C PRO A 46 6.83 -3.58 15.69
N ASP A 47 5.87 -4.36 16.20
CA ASP A 47 5.79 -5.80 15.91
C ASP A 47 5.41 -6.03 14.45
N LEU A 48 4.48 -5.23 13.92
CA LEU A 48 4.10 -5.26 12.50
C LEU A 48 5.24 -4.78 11.59
N LEU A 49 5.96 -3.73 12.00
CA LEU A 49 7.13 -3.25 11.26
C LEU A 49 8.24 -4.31 11.18
N GLU A 50 8.48 -5.05 12.25
CA GLU A 50 9.47 -6.13 12.28
C GLU A 50 9.05 -7.30 11.37
N GLU A 51 7.78 -7.72 11.42
CA GLU A 51 7.23 -8.78 10.56
C GLU A 51 7.36 -8.44 9.07
N MET A 52 7.06 -7.19 8.72
CA MET A 52 7.09 -6.70 7.34
C MET A 52 8.49 -6.26 6.89
N GLY A 53 9.45 -6.16 7.82
CA GLY A 53 10.80 -5.65 7.56
C GLY A 53 10.81 -4.16 7.17
N TRP A 54 9.85 -3.39 7.66
CA TRP A 54 9.69 -1.98 7.37
C TRP A 54 10.36 -1.10 8.43
N LYS A 55 10.57 0.17 8.07
CA LYS A 55 11.08 1.18 9.01
C LYS A 55 10.05 2.30 9.15
N PRO A 56 9.90 2.88 10.34
CA PRO A 56 9.08 4.06 10.51
C PRO A 56 9.62 5.20 9.63
N GLY A 57 8.73 5.91 8.95
CA GLY A 57 9.08 6.95 7.97
C GLY A 57 9.61 6.44 6.63
N GLN A 58 9.64 5.12 6.40
CA GLN A 58 10.04 4.56 5.10
C GLN A 58 8.98 4.87 4.04
N LYS A 59 9.41 5.31 2.86
CA LYS A 59 8.55 5.38 1.68
C LYS A 59 8.39 3.98 1.09
N ILE A 60 7.14 3.54 0.95
CA ILE A 60 6.77 2.34 0.19
C ILE A 60 6.03 2.76 -1.08
N THR A 61 6.11 1.91 -2.11
CA THR A 61 5.44 2.12 -3.38
C THR A 61 4.63 0.87 -3.71
N ALA A 62 3.41 1.06 -4.20
CA ALA A 62 2.56 0.00 -4.70
C ALA A 62 2.05 0.38 -6.08
N PRO A 63 1.94 -0.58 -7.00
CA PRO A 63 1.34 -0.32 -8.30
C PRO A 63 -0.17 -0.09 -8.15
N PRO A 64 -0.81 0.64 -9.09
CA PRO A 64 -2.25 0.95 -9.03
C PRO A 64 -3.13 -0.30 -9.00
N TRP A 65 -2.74 -1.37 -9.71
CA TRP A 65 -3.46 -2.65 -9.70
C TRP A 65 -3.45 -3.35 -8.33
N ALA A 66 -2.59 -2.93 -7.38
CA ALA A 66 -2.65 -3.43 -6.02
C ALA A 66 -3.85 -2.87 -5.24
N PHE A 67 -4.49 -1.80 -5.74
CA PHE A 67 -5.73 -1.24 -5.19
C PHE A 67 -6.96 -1.71 -5.94
N ASP A 68 -6.81 -2.08 -7.21
CA ASP A 68 -7.86 -2.73 -7.98
C ASP A 68 -8.11 -4.14 -7.41
N GLU A 69 -9.38 -4.44 -7.12
CA GLU A 69 -9.80 -5.82 -6.89
C GLU A 69 -9.41 -6.65 -8.14
N PRO A 70 -8.97 -7.91 -7.98
CA PRO A 70 -8.67 -8.72 -9.15
C PRO A 70 -9.94 -8.81 -10.00
N ASP A 71 -9.94 -8.12 -11.14
CA ASP A 71 -10.80 -8.48 -12.25
C ASP A 71 -10.40 -9.90 -12.60
N TYR A 72 -11.11 -10.87 -12.02
CA TYR A 72 -11.18 -12.21 -12.56
C TYR A 72 -11.82 -12.05 -13.94
N ASP A 73 -11.00 -11.73 -14.93
CA ASP A 73 -11.31 -11.98 -16.33
C ASP A 73 -11.51 -13.50 -16.42
N ASP A 74 -12.77 -13.92 -16.25
CA ASP A 74 -13.28 -15.23 -16.62
C ASP A 74 -12.95 -15.44 -18.12
N GLN A 75 -11.79 -16.06 -18.40
CA GLN A 75 -11.43 -16.62 -19.70
C GLN A 75 -11.62 -18.13 -19.74
#